data_AF-A0A9D6E748-F1
#
_entry.id   AF-A0A9D6E748-F1
#
_cell.length_a   1.000
_cell.length_b   1.000
_cell.length_c   1.000
_cell.angle_alpha   90.00
_cell.angle_beta   90.00
_cell.angle_gamma   90.00
#
_symmetry.space_group_name_H-M   'P 1'
#
loop_
_entity.id
_entity.type
_entity.pdbx_description
1 polymer ?
#
loop_
_entity_poly.entity_id
_entity_poly.type
_entity_poly.pdbx_seq_one_letter_code
_entity_poly.pdbx_strand_id
1 'polypeptide(L)'
;LARRLGHGLSRRTQLGAERLERTGDRLEAAIRGHLDDRANRLARLAAGLDALSPLKVLQRGYAVARDEGGGVMKRVAQFAPGMRFHLTVSDGDVQARATAPQQGGY
;
A
#
# COMPACT_ATOMS: atom_id res chain seq x y z
N LEU A 1 36.68 24.80 53.01
CA LEU A 1 36.93 23.74 52.00
C LEU A 1 35.71 22.86 51.71
N ALA A 2 34.95 22.40 52.71
CA ALA A 2 33.79 21.52 52.52
C ALA A 2 32.69 22.04 51.56
N ARG A 3 32.34 23.34 51.60
CA ARG A 3 31.30 23.92 50.72
C ARG A 3 31.62 23.85 49.22
N ARG A 4 32.89 23.94 48.81
CA ARG A 4 33.29 23.86 47.39
C ARG A 4 33.19 22.44 46.83
N LEU A 5 33.38 21.42 47.68
CA LEU A 5 33.24 20.01 47.30
C LEU A 5 31.77 19.62 47.10
N GLY A 6 30.86 20.10 47.95
CA GLY A 6 29.42 19.89 47.79
C GLY A 6 28.89 20.43 46.46
N HIS A 7 29.25 21.67 46.11
CA HIS A 7 28.85 22.26 44.81
C HIS A 7 29.45 21.51 43.61
N GLY A 8 30.68 20.99 43.71
CA GLY A 8 31.32 20.24 42.63
C GLY A 8 30.63 18.89 42.33
N LEU A 9 30.18 18.19 43.38
CA LEU A 9 29.42 16.94 43.25
C LEU A 9 28.04 17.18 42.65
N SER A 10 27.30 18.18 43.16
CA SER A 10 25.99 18.57 42.58
C SER A 10 26.10 18.99 41.12
N ARG A 11 27.19 19.68 40.73
CA ARG A 11 27.40 20.06 39.33
C ARG A 11 27.64 18.85 38.43
N ARG A 12 28.41 17.85 38.90
CA ARG A 12 28.67 16.62 38.13
C ARG A 12 27.41 15.76 37.98
N THR A 13 26.58 15.67 39.01
CA THR A 13 25.30 14.94 38.92
C THR A 13 24.33 15.65 37.98
N GLN A 14 24.26 16.98 38.03
CA GLN A 14 23.40 17.77 37.14
C GLN A 14 23.82 17.66 35.66
N LEU A 15 25.12 17.75 35.36
CA LEU A 15 25.63 17.54 34.00
C LEU A 15 25.36 16.11 33.49
N GLY A 16 25.38 15.11 34.38
CA GLY A 16 25.01 13.73 34.06
C GLY A 16 23.53 13.59 33.72
N ALA A 17 22.65 14.20 34.52
CA ALA A 17 21.21 14.22 34.32
C ALA A 17 20.82 14.89 32.99
N GLU A 18 21.37 16.09 32.71
CA GLU A 18 21.13 16.81 31.45
C GLU A 18 21.60 16.02 30.22
N ARG A 19 22.66 15.22 30.35
CA ARG A 19 23.15 14.37 29.26
C ARG A 19 22.23 13.18 29.02
N LEU A 20 21.68 12.60 30.10
CA LEU A 20 20.72 11.52 30.01
C LEU A 20 19.42 12.00 29.35
N GLU A 21 18.88 13.14 29.80
CA GLU A 21 17.68 13.76 29.23
C GLU A 21 17.86 14.03 27.73
N ARG A 22 18.94 14.72 27.34
CA ARG A 22 19.24 14.98 25.92
C ARG A 22 19.39 13.71 25.08
N THR A 23 19.89 12.62 25.69
CA THR A 23 20.02 11.33 24.98
C THR A 23 18.66 10.66 24.84
N GLY A 24 17.81 10.76 25.88
CA GLY A 24 16.42 10.31 25.86
C GLY A 24 15.60 11.02 24.78
N ASP A 25 15.64 12.36 24.75
CA ASP A 25 14.92 13.16 23.75
C ASP A 25 15.34 12.81 22.32
N ARG A 26 16.65 12.62 22.10
CA ARG A 26 17.19 12.21 20.80
C ARG A 26 16.73 10.82 20.40
N LEU A 27 16.69 9.89 21.34
CA LEU A 27 16.21 8.53 21.10
C LEU A 27 14.72 8.53 20.77
N GLU A 28 13.90 9.29 21.52
CA GLU A 28 12.47 9.43 21.25
C GLU A 28 12.23 10.02 19.85
N ALA A 29 12.95 11.09 19.49
CA ALA A 29 12.85 11.69 18.16
C ALA A 29 13.24 10.71 17.05
N ALA A 30 14.32 9.94 17.24
CA ALA A 30 14.75 8.91 16.28
C ALA A 30 13.70 7.80 16.12
N ILE A 31 13.12 7.32 17.23
CA ILE A 31 12.07 6.30 17.21
C ILE A 31 10.83 6.83 16.48
N ARG A 32 10.38 8.05 16.80
CA ARG A 32 9.22 8.67 16.15
C ARG A 32 9.45 8.81 14.65
N GLY A 33 10.59 9.35 14.24
CA GLY A 33 10.95 9.46 12.82
C GLY A 33 11.01 8.11 12.11
N HIS A 34 11.49 7.06 12.78
CA HIS A 34 11.51 5.71 12.20
C HIS A 34 10.10 5.15 12.02
N LEU A 35 9.22 5.32 13.00
CA LEU A 35 7.83 4.86 12.91
C LEU A 35 7.06 5.61 11.81
N ASP A 36 7.25 6.91 11.69
CA ASP A 36 6.61 7.73 10.65
C ASP A 36 7.04 7.30 9.24
N ASP A 37 8.33 7.04 9.01
CA ASP A 37 8.80 6.54 7.71
C ASP A 37 8.20 5.16 7.37
N ARG A 38 8.14 4.25 8.36
CA ARG A 38 7.51 2.94 8.18
C ARG A 38 6.02 3.03 7.89
N ALA A 39 5.30 3.90 8.60
CA ALA A 39 3.88 4.15 8.37
C ALA A 39 3.63 4.72 6.96
N ASN A 40 4.43 5.70 6.54
CA ASN A 40 4.37 6.27 5.20
C ASN A 40 4.66 5.23 4.11
N ARG A 41 5.67 4.37 4.33
CA ARG A 41 5.99 3.27 3.39
C ARG A 41 4.86 2.25 3.31
N LEU A 42 4.25 1.88 4.45
CA LEU A 42 3.10 1.00 4.49
C LEU A 42 1.91 1.61 3.72
N ALA A 43 1.60 2.88 3.97
CA ALA A 43 0.52 3.58 3.28
C ALA A 43 0.73 3.63 1.76
N ARG A 44 1.96 3.90 1.29
CA ARG A 44 2.29 3.86 -0.14
C ARG A 44 2.13 2.47 -0.75
N LEU A 45 2.59 1.43 -0.05
CA LEU A 45 2.44 0.04 -0.51
C LEU A 45 0.97 -0.39 -0.54
N ALA A 46 0.20 -0.02 0.47
CA ALA A 46 -1.24 -0.26 0.52
C ALA A 46 -1.96 0.47 -0.63
N ALA A 47 -1.63 1.74 -0.88
CA ALA A 47 -2.15 2.49 -2.02
C ALA A 47 -1.75 1.87 -3.38
N GLY A 48 -0.53 1.32 -3.48
CA GLY A 48 -0.08 0.59 -4.66
C GLY A 48 -0.85 -0.72 -4.87
N LEU A 49 -1.06 -1.51 -3.80
CA LEU A 49 -1.90 -2.71 -3.83
C LEU A 49 -3.34 -2.39 -4.21
N ASP A 50 -3.88 -1.31 -3.67
CA ASP A 50 -5.19 -0.78 -4.00
C ASP A 50 -5.29 -0.39 -5.48
N ALA A 51 -4.27 0.27 -6.03
CA ALA A 51 -4.21 0.65 -7.44
C ALA A 51 -4.05 -0.56 -8.36
N LEU A 52 -3.41 -1.62 -7.89
CA LEU A 52 -3.27 -2.91 -8.57
C LEU A 52 -4.46 -3.84 -8.35
N SER A 53 -5.40 -3.47 -7.46
CA SER A 53 -6.59 -4.29 -7.18
C SER A 53 -7.49 -4.31 -8.42
N PRO A 54 -7.72 -5.49 -9.02
CA PRO A 54 -8.64 -5.65 -10.15
C PRO A 54 -10.03 -5.05 -9.85
N LEU A 55 -10.45 -5.05 -8.58
CA LEU A 55 -11.72 -4.47 -8.14
C LEU A 55 -11.79 -2.95 -8.35
N LYS A 56 -10.69 -2.18 -8.16
CA LYS A 56 -10.70 -0.73 -8.44
C LYS A 56 -10.72 -0.44 -9.94
N VAL A 57 -10.13 -1.30 -10.77
CA VAL A 57 -10.28 -1.21 -12.23
C VAL A 57 -11.74 -1.48 -12.61
N LEU A 58 -12.36 -2.51 -12.04
CA LEU A 58 -13.76 -2.84 -12.30
C LEU A 58 -14.73 -1.74 -11.83
N GLN A 59 -14.47 -1.10 -10.67
CA GLN A 59 -15.26 0.03 -10.15
C GLN A 59 -15.27 1.27 -11.06
N ARG A 60 -14.31 1.41 -11.97
CA ARG A 60 -14.29 2.49 -12.98
C ARG A 60 -15.18 2.19 -14.18
N GLY A 61 -16.01 1.15 -14.12
CA GLY A 61 -16.92 0.73 -15.19
C GLY A 61 -16.28 -0.22 -16.21
N TYR A 62 -15.10 -0.76 -15.91
CA TYR A 62 -14.47 -1.79 -16.75
C TYR A 62 -14.95 -3.18 -16.31
N ALA A 63 -14.93 -4.13 -17.23
CA ALA A 63 -15.25 -5.52 -16.96
C ALA A 63 -14.16 -6.43 -17.54
N VAL A 64 -13.85 -7.53 -16.86
CA VAL A 64 -12.79 -8.47 -17.28
C VAL A 64 -13.46 -9.72 -17.84
N ALA A 65 -13.25 -9.97 -19.13
CA ALA A 65 -13.67 -11.22 -19.76
C ALA A 65 -12.67 -12.34 -19.45
N ARG A 66 -13.19 -13.51 -19.06
CA ARG A 66 -12.42 -14.74 -18.79
C ARG A 66 -13.02 -15.92 -19.54
N ASP A 67 -12.17 -16.79 -20.05
CA ASP A 67 -12.59 -18.06 -20.63
C ASP A 67 -13.09 -19.05 -19.54
N GLU A 68 -13.61 -20.21 -19.95
CA GLU A 68 -14.07 -21.26 -19.02
C GLU A 68 -12.93 -21.84 -18.15
N GLY A 69 -11.67 -21.64 -18.53
CA GLY A 69 -10.48 -22.01 -17.76
C GLY A 69 -9.96 -20.92 -16.81
N GLY A 70 -10.62 -19.76 -16.75
CA GLY A 70 -10.22 -18.61 -15.93
C GLY A 70 -9.14 -17.71 -16.54
N GLY A 71 -8.74 -17.95 -17.79
CA GLY A 71 -7.78 -17.13 -18.53
C GLY A 71 -8.39 -15.80 -19.00
N VAL A 72 -7.65 -14.70 -18.84
CA VAL A 72 -8.15 -13.37 -19.21
C VAL A 72 -8.12 -13.17 -20.73
N MET A 73 -9.27 -12.84 -21.30
CA MET A 73 -9.45 -12.54 -22.72
C MET A 73 -9.29 -11.04 -22.96
N LYS A 74 -8.28 -10.66 -23.76
CA LYS A 74 -7.89 -9.25 -24.01
C LYS A 74 -8.06 -8.81 -25.46
N ARG A 75 -8.13 -9.74 -26.41
CA ARG A 75 -8.21 -9.45 -27.85
C ARG A 75 -9.51 -10.00 -28.43
N VAL A 76 -10.10 -9.27 -29.37
CA VAL A 76 -11.31 -9.70 -30.11
C VAL A 76 -11.12 -11.07 -30.77
N ALA A 77 -9.91 -11.36 -31.27
CA ALA A 77 -9.58 -12.65 -31.89
C ALA A 77 -9.65 -13.87 -30.94
N GLN A 78 -9.72 -13.65 -29.63
CA GLN A 78 -9.90 -14.74 -28.66
C GLN A 78 -11.38 -15.14 -28.50
N PHE A 79 -12.32 -14.32 -29.00
CA PHE A 79 -13.74 -14.60 -28.95
C PHE A 79 -14.17 -15.29 -30.25
N ALA A 80 -14.85 -16.42 -30.14
CA ALA A 80 -15.53 -17.06 -31.27
C ALA A 80 -17.05 -16.80 -31.19
N PRO A 81 -17.77 -16.65 -32.31
CA PRO A 81 -19.22 -16.62 -32.32
C PRO A 81 -19.81 -17.83 -31.58
N GLY A 82 -20.73 -17.59 -30.65
CA GLY A 82 -21.35 -18.60 -29.80
C GLY A 82 -20.54 -19.01 -28.57
N MET A 83 -19.29 -18.54 -28.42
CA MET A 83 -18.44 -18.87 -27.27
C MET A 83 -19.03 -18.33 -25.96
N ARG A 84 -19.10 -19.19 -24.94
CA ARG A 84 -19.41 -18.79 -23.57
C ARG A 84 -18.16 -18.28 -22.87
N PHE A 85 -18.33 -17.26 -22.04
CA PHE A 85 -17.27 -16.69 -21.23
C PHE A 85 -17.86 -16.06 -19.97
N HIS A 86 -17.00 -15.76 -19.00
CA HIS A 86 -17.37 -15.07 -17.78
C HIS A 86 -16.93 -13.62 -17.84
N LEU A 87 -17.76 -12.72 -17.34
CA LEU A 87 -17.49 -11.31 -17.20
C LEU A 87 -17.44 -11.00 -15.70
N THR A 88 -16.25 -10.76 -15.19
CA THR A 88 -16.10 -10.24 -13.82
C THR A 88 -16.32 -8.74 -13.85
N VAL A 89 -17.27 -8.28 -13.06
CA VAL A 89 -17.65 -6.87 -12.84
C VAL A 89 -17.38 -6.50 -11.37
N SER A 90 -17.55 -5.23 -11.01
CA SER A 90 -17.19 -4.73 -9.68
C SER A 90 -17.88 -5.44 -8.50
N ASP A 91 -19.04 -6.03 -8.76
CA ASP A 91 -19.95 -6.62 -7.78
C ASP A 91 -20.18 -8.13 -7.98
N GLY A 92 -19.49 -8.78 -8.93
CA GLY A 92 -19.60 -10.22 -9.13
C GLY A 92 -19.20 -10.71 -10.51
N ASP A 93 -19.74 -11.87 -10.89
CA ASP A 93 -19.48 -12.54 -12.17
C ASP A 93 -20.78 -12.76 -12.96
N VAL A 94 -20.72 -12.49 -14.26
CA VAL A 94 -21.84 -12.64 -15.21
C VAL A 94 -21.45 -13.65 -16.28
N GLN A 95 -22.34 -14.60 -16.58
CA GLN A 95 -22.16 -15.47 -17.74
C GLN A 95 -22.58 -14.74 -19.02
N ALA A 96 -21.72 -14.77 -20.03
CA ALA A 96 -21.94 -14.10 -21.30
C ALA A 96 -21.67 -15.04 -22.48
N ARG A 97 -22.24 -14.70 -23.64
CA ARG A 97 -22.00 -15.39 -24.90
C ARG A 97 -21.65 -14.40 -25.99
N ALA A 98 -20.57 -14.65 -26.73
CA ALA A 98 -20.17 -13.83 -27.85
C ALA A 98 -21.11 -14.08 -29.03
N THR A 99 -21.69 -13.03 -29.62
CA THR A 99 -22.62 -13.15 -30.76
C THR A 99 -21.90 -12.95 -32.09
N ALA A 100 -21.25 -11.80 -32.26
CA ALA A 100 -20.43 -11.49 -33.44
C ALA A 100 -19.27 -10.56 -33.02
N PRO A 101 -18.07 -11.11 -32.75
CA PRO A 101 -16.91 -10.31 -32.41
C PRO A 101 -16.47 -9.49 -33.62
N GLN A 102 -16.59 -8.16 -33.54
CA GLN A 102 -16.19 -7.24 -34.60
C GLN A 102 -14.89 -6.54 -34.19
N GLN A 103 -13.85 -6.64 -35.02
CA GLN A 103 -12.63 -5.87 -34.80
C GLN A 103 -12.90 -4.42 -35.17
N GLY A 104 -12.92 -3.53 -34.18
CA GLY A 104 -13.03 -2.09 -34.39
C GLY A 104 -11.75 -1.57 -35.04
N GLY A 105 -11.87 -0.97 -36.22
CA GLY A 105 -10.80 -0.18 -36.83
C GLY A 105 -10.72 1.18 -36.15
N TYR A 106 -9.60 1.43 -35.47
CA TYR A 106 -9.07 2.76 -35.19
C TYR A 106 -7.73 2.88 -35.92
#